data_AF-A0A4R5ATD4-F1
#
_entry.id   AF-A0A4R5ATD4-F1
#
_cell.length_a   1.000
_cell.length_b   1.000
_cell.length_c   1.000
_cell.angle_alpha   90.00
_cell.angle_beta   90.00
_cell.angle_gamma   90.00
#
_symmetry.space_group_name_H-M   'P 1'
#
loop_
_entity.id
_entity.type
_entity.pdbx_description
1 polymer ?
#
loop_
_entity_poly.entity_id
_entity_poly.type
_entity_poly.pdbx_seq_one_letter_code
_entity_poly.pdbx_strand_id
1 'polypeptide(L)'
;MLEQLPVLDPKSYVRRAPWDGGICLDQWIQSRVLELSFTSLEMMAFAKDVGDDGMPFIWDEERRFAMRAELDAAYIHLYGVDRDDVDYIMDSFGAFQRNDPERFTRTKALILDVYDALARAMETGEPYGSILDPPPGEGPRHPAQ
;
A
#
# COMPACT_ATOMS: atom_id res chain seq x y z
N MET A 1 -14.38 27.57 1.32
CA MET A 1 -13.50 27.22 2.44
C MET A 1 -12.91 25.86 2.09
N LEU A 2 -11.61 25.78 1.80
CA LEU A 2 -10.95 24.50 1.56
C LEU A 2 -10.74 23.86 2.93
N GLU A 3 -11.54 22.86 3.28
CA GLU A 3 -11.26 22.03 4.45
C GLU A 3 -9.93 21.31 4.17
N GLN A 4 -8.96 21.47 5.08
CA GLN A 4 -7.70 20.76 4.93
C GLN A 4 -7.97 19.26 4.94
N LEU A 5 -7.52 18.58 3.88
CA LEU A 5 -7.44 17.13 3.89
C LEU A 5 -6.53 16.72 5.06
N PRO A 6 -6.88 15.70 5.86
CA PRO A 6 -5.99 15.16 6.87
C PRO A 6 -4.78 14.54 6.17
N VAL A 7 -3.72 15.35 6.01
CA VAL A 7 -2.43 14.89 5.50
C VAL A 7 -1.58 14.50 6.69
N LEU A 8 -1.02 13.28 6.66
CA LEU A 8 -0.11 12.80 7.69
C LEU A 8 1.07 13.77 7.85
N ASP A 9 1.45 14.11 9.07
CA ASP A 9 2.64 14.95 9.32
C ASP A 9 3.87 14.30 8.66
N PRO A 10 4.67 15.05 7.87
CA PRO A 10 5.88 14.52 7.24
C PRO A 10 6.84 13.80 8.22
N LYS A 11 6.87 14.22 9.48
CA LYS A 11 7.70 13.60 10.54
C LYS A 11 7.21 12.22 10.95
N SER A 12 6.00 11.81 10.58
CA SER A 12 5.48 10.46 10.83
C SER A 12 6.16 9.43 9.94
N TYR A 13 6.56 9.81 8.72
CA TYR A 13 7.17 8.89 7.75
C TYR A 13 8.57 8.42 8.15
N VAL A 14 9.32 9.23 8.91
CA VAL A 14 10.67 8.85 9.39
C VAL A 14 10.64 8.00 10.68
N ARG A 15 9.45 7.70 11.22
CA ARG A 15 9.29 6.81 12.37
C ARG A 15 9.24 5.36 11.89
N ARG A 16 9.45 4.43 12.81
CA ARG A 16 9.23 3.00 12.54
C ARG A 16 7.79 2.75 12.11
N ALA A 17 7.61 1.87 11.13
CA ALA A 17 6.27 1.43 10.75
C ALA A 17 5.61 0.74 11.97
N PRO A 18 4.37 1.09 12.34
CA PRO A 18 3.73 0.50 13.52
C PRO A 18 3.63 -1.03 13.46
N TRP A 19 3.41 -1.57 12.27
CA TRP A 19 3.25 -2.99 11.96
C TRP A 19 4.55 -3.68 11.50
N ASP A 20 5.67 -2.95 11.44
CA ASP A 20 6.99 -3.53 11.16
C ASP A 20 8.07 -2.71 11.87
N GLY A 21 8.43 -3.17 13.07
CA GLY A 21 9.42 -2.50 13.91
C GLY A 21 10.85 -2.51 13.36
N GLY A 22 11.10 -3.25 12.28
CA GLY A 22 12.42 -3.37 11.64
C GLY A 22 12.74 -2.25 10.66
N ILE A 23 11.73 -1.54 10.15
CA ILE A 23 11.90 -0.54 9.08
C ILE A 23 11.14 0.76 9.37
N CYS A 24 11.54 1.83 8.71
CA CYS A 24 10.82 3.10 8.75
C CYS A 24 9.55 3.06 7.87
N LEU A 25 8.57 3.89 8.21
CA LEU A 25 7.30 3.96 7.50
C LEU A 25 7.47 4.41 6.04
N ASP A 26 8.36 5.37 5.79
CA ASP A 26 8.74 5.78 4.43
C ASP A 26 9.25 4.60 3.60
N GLN A 27 10.14 3.78 4.14
CA GLN A 27 10.69 2.61 3.46
C GLN A 27 9.61 1.57 3.15
N TRP A 28 8.70 1.30 4.10
CA TRP A 28 7.58 0.37 3.90
C TRP A 28 6.62 0.84 2.80
N ILE A 29 6.34 2.15 2.74
CA ILE A 29 5.47 2.76 1.71
C ILE A 29 6.21 2.83 0.36
N GLN A 30 7.47 3.24 0.39
CA GLN A 30 8.30 3.45 -0.81
C GLN A 30 8.44 2.17 -1.62
N SER A 31 8.63 1.01 -1.00
CA SER A 31 8.77 -0.25 -1.74
C SER A 31 7.53 -0.58 -2.59
N ARG A 32 6.33 -0.35 -2.04
CA ARG A 32 5.04 -0.52 -2.73
C ARG A 32 4.82 0.53 -3.81
N VAL A 33 5.05 1.80 -3.48
CA VAL A 33 4.87 2.92 -4.42
C VAL A 33 5.85 2.82 -5.59
N LEU A 34 7.08 2.40 -5.33
CA LEU A 34 8.11 2.16 -6.34
C LEU A 34 7.64 1.10 -7.35
N GLU A 35 7.22 -0.09 -6.91
CA GLU A 35 6.73 -1.15 -7.82
C GLU A 35 5.42 -0.74 -8.53
N LEU A 36 4.55 0.01 -7.86
CA LEU A 36 3.33 0.53 -8.48
C LEU A 36 3.59 1.60 -9.55
N SER A 37 4.70 2.33 -9.44
CA SER A 37 5.00 3.48 -10.30
C SER A 37 5.99 3.11 -11.39
N PHE A 38 7.11 2.45 -11.07
CA PHE A 38 8.22 2.24 -11.99
C PHE A 38 7.98 1.09 -12.99
N THR A 39 7.05 1.29 -13.92
CA THR A 39 6.67 0.30 -14.95
C THR A 39 7.19 0.63 -16.35
N SER A 40 7.92 1.74 -16.52
CA SER A 40 8.52 2.14 -17.81
C SER A 40 9.89 2.79 -17.63
N LEU A 41 10.72 2.74 -18.67
CA LEU A 41 12.06 3.36 -18.67
C LEU A 41 12.02 4.88 -18.51
N GLU A 42 10.92 5.53 -18.90
CA GLU A 42 10.74 6.98 -18.71
C GLU A 42 10.73 7.36 -17.21
N MET A 43 10.43 6.41 -16.33
CA MET A 43 10.41 6.60 -14.88
C MET A 43 11.74 6.26 -14.20
N MET A 44 12.80 5.97 -14.97
CA MET A 44 14.13 5.71 -14.40
C MET A 44 14.68 6.87 -13.55
N ALA A 45 14.38 8.12 -13.91
CA ALA A 45 14.82 9.27 -13.10
C ALA A 45 14.21 9.23 -11.70
N PHE A 46 12.90 8.95 -11.61
CA PHE A 46 12.20 8.75 -10.34
C PHE A 46 12.77 7.55 -9.56
N ALA A 47 12.98 6.41 -10.23
CA ALA A 47 13.55 5.21 -9.61
C ALA A 47 14.92 5.51 -8.97
N LYS A 48 15.79 6.21 -9.69
CA LYS A 48 17.10 6.64 -9.18
C LYS A 48 17.01 7.60 -8.00
N ASP A 49 16.07 8.54 -8.02
CA ASP A 49 15.85 9.48 -6.92
C ASP A 49 15.43 8.77 -5.62
N VAL A 50 14.79 7.60 -5.73
CA VAL A 50 14.44 6.74 -4.60
C VAL A 50 15.42 5.59 -4.35
N GLY A 51 16.57 5.60 -5.02
CA GLY A 51 17.66 4.64 -4.80
C GLY A 51 17.54 3.30 -5.54
N ASP A 52 16.68 3.21 -6.56
CA ASP A 52 16.51 2.03 -7.39
C ASP A 52 17.22 2.18 -8.75
N ASP A 53 18.21 1.30 -8.99
CA ASP A 53 18.96 1.21 -10.25
C ASP A 53 18.50 0.05 -11.15
N GLY A 54 17.37 -0.59 -10.81
CA GLY A 54 16.86 -1.75 -11.52
C GLY A 54 16.18 -1.43 -12.85
N MET A 55 15.81 -2.47 -13.59
CA MET A 55 14.89 -2.34 -14.72
C MET A 55 13.45 -2.07 -14.22
N PRO A 56 12.58 -1.45 -15.03
CA PRO A 56 11.18 -1.26 -14.65
C PRO A 56 10.50 -2.61 -14.33
N PHE A 57 9.57 -2.56 -13.38
CA PHE A 57 8.75 -3.71 -13.02
C PHE A 57 7.81 -4.10 -14.16
N ILE A 58 7.54 -5.40 -14.25
CA ILE A 58 6.54 -5.93 -15.17
C ILE A 58 5.15 -5.54 -14.64
N TRP A 59 4.28 -5.09 -15.55
CA TRP A 59 2.89 -4.80 -15.19
C TRP A 59 2.15 -6.10 -14.85
N ASP A 60 1.75 -6.23 -13.59
CA ASP A 60 0.96 -7.35 -13.06
C ASP A 60 -0.26 -6.80 -12.30
N GLU A 61 -1.46 -7.02 -12.82
CA GLU A 61 -2.69 -6.47 -12.21
C GLU A 61 -2.97 -7.00 -10.81
N GLU A 62 -2.65 -8.26 -10.56
CA GLU A 62 -2.91 -8.95 -9.29
C GLU A 62 -1.93 -8.48 -8.21
N ARG A 63 -0.64 -8.38 -8.53
CA ARG A 63 0.35 -7.76 -7.61
C ARG A 63 0.01 -6.31 -7.30
N ARG A 64 -0.41 -5.54 -8.31
CA ARG A 64 -0.81 -4.14 -8.14
C ARG A 64 -2.04 -4.00 -7.27
N PHE A 65 -3.01 -4.89 -7.42
CA PHE A 65 -4.22 -4.94 -6.59
C PHE A 65 -3.86 -5.20 -5.12
N ALA A 66 -3.00 -6.19 -4.85
CA ALA A 66 -2.51 -6.49 -3.52
C ALA A 66 -1.76 -5.32 -2.87
N MET A 67 -0.78 -4.71 -3.57
CA MET A 67 -0.03 -3.56 -3.02
C MET A 67 -0.92 -2.35 -2.72
N ARG A 68 -1.95 -2.11 -3.55
CA ARG A 68 -2.91 -1.04 -3.29
C ARG A 68 -3.75 -1.32 -2.04
N ALA A 69 -4.22 -2.55 -1.88
CA ALA A 69 -4.93 -2.94 -0.66
C ALA A 69 -4.04 -2.82 0.59
N GLU A 70 -2.75 -3.18 0.49
CA GLU A 70 -1.76 -2.93 1.54
C GLU A 70 -1.63 -1.45 1.90
N LEU A 71 -1.49 -0.58 0.90
CA LEU A 71 -1.42 0.87 1.12
C LEU A 71 -2.72 1.43 1.71
N ASP A 72 -3.88 1.03 1.19
CA ASP A 72 -5.18 1.49 1.68
C ASP A 72 -5.36 1.13 3.16
N ALA A 73 -5.14 -0.14 3.52
CA ALA A 73 -5.20 -0.60 4.90
C ALA A 73 -4.20 0.12 5.83
N ALA A 74 -2.96 0.32 5.36
CA ALA A 74 -1.96 1.05 6.11
C ALA A 74 -2.37 2.50 6.38
N TYR A 75 -2.90 3.22 5.38
CA TYR A 75 -3.36 4.59 5.57
C TYR A 75 -4.59 4.69 6.46
N ILE A 76 -5.50 3.71 6.42
CA ILE A 76 -6.63 3.64 7.35
C ILE A 76 -6.12 3.59 8.80
N HIS A 77 -5.14 2.73 9.11
CA HIS A 77 -4.48 2.69 10.42
C HIS A 77 -3.78 4.00 10.76
N LEU A 78 -3.04 4.59 9.82
CA LEU A 78 -2.30 5.84 10.06
C LEU A 78 -3.23 7.04 10.31
N TYR A 79 -4.43 7.03 9.74
CA TYR A 79 -5.46 8.03 10.00
C TYR A 79 -6.26 7.77 11.29
N GLY A 80 -6.01 6.66 11.98
CA GLY A 80 -6.69 6.30 13.22
C GLY A 80 -8.17 5.99 13.02
N VAL A 81 -8.52 5.41 11.87
CA VAL A 81 -9.88 4.95 11.59
C VAL A 81 -10.06 3.58 12.25
N ASP A 82 -11.10 3.45 13.07
CA ASP A 82 -11.42 2.19 13.73
C ASP A 82 -11.94 1.15 12.72
N ARG A 83 -11.74 -0.13 13.05
CA ARG A 83 -12.11 -1.27 12.19
C ARG A 83 -13.59 -1.24 11.76
N ASP A 84 -14.48 -0.81 12.64
CA ASP A 84 -15.93 -0.71 12.38
C ASP A 84 -16.27 0.45 11.43
N ASP A 85 -15.48 1.52 11.45
CA ASP A 85 -15.65 2.68 10.58
C ASP A 85 -15.14 2.42 9.15
N VAL A 86 -14.22 1.47 8.97
CA VAL A 86 -13.72 1.08 7.64
C VAL A 86 -14.86 0.59 6.74
N ASP A 87 -15.77 -0.21 7.28
CA ASP A 87 -16.91 -0.72 6.53
C ASP A 87 -17.79 0.43 6.02
N TYR A 88 -18.03 1.43 6.86
CA TYR A 88 -18.78 2.62 6.50
C TYR A 88 -18.07 3.47 5.43
N ILE A 89 -16.76 3.66 5.55
CA ILE A 89 -15.95 4.38 4.55
C ILE A 89 -16.02 3.66 3.21
N MET A 90 -15.88 2.34 3.19
CA MET A 90 -15.95 1.55 1.95
C MET A 90 -17.33 1.65 1.29
N ASP A 91 -18.40 1.64 2.08
CA ASP A 91 -19.76 1.75 1.56
C ASP A 91 -20.10 3.13 0.99
N SER A 92 -19.32 4.17 1.33
CA SER A 92 -19.46 5.51 0.73
C SER A 92 -19.13 5.53 -0.77
N PHE A 93 -18.35 4.56 -1.27
CA PHE A 93 -17.98 4.43 -2.69
C PHE A 93 -19.09 3.77 -3.53
N GLY A 94 -20.34 4.16 -3.34
CA GLY A 94 -21.50 3.52 -3.97
C GLY A 94 -21.47 3.52 -5.51
N ALA A 95 -20.76 4.44 -6.16
CA ALA A 95 -20.56 4.40 -7.61
C ALA A 95 -19.69 3.21 -8.05
N PHE A 96 -18.62 2.91 -7.31
CA PHE A 96 -17.76 1.76 -7.57
C PHE A 96 -18.53 0.45 -7.34
N GLN A 97 -19.27 0.36 -6.23
CA GLN A 97 -20.12 -0.79 -5.93
C GLN A 97 -21.17 -1.08 -7.01
N ARG A 98 -21.79 -0.05 -7.59
CA ARG A 98 -22.77 -0.21 -8.67
C ARG A 98 -22.14 -0.60 -10.01
N ASN A 99 -20.98 -0.05 -10.32
CA ASN A 99 -20.34 -0.25 -11.62
C ASN A 99 -19.62 -1.61 -11.71
N ASP A 100 -19.05 -2.07 -10.59
CA ASP A 100 -18.28 -3.32 -10.54
C ASP A 100 -18.44 -4.00 -9.15
N PRO A 101 -19.60 -4.63 -8.89
CA PRO A 101 -19.94 -5.15 -7.56
C PRO A 101 -19.03 -6.29 -7.12
N GLU A 102 -18.59 -7.14 -8.04
CA GLU A 102 -17.70 -8.26 -7.73
C GLU A 102 -16.32 -7.75 -7.33
N ARG A 103 -15.74 -6.83 -8.12
CA ARG A 103 -14.45 -6.23 -7.78
C ARG A 103 -14.53 -5.38 -6.52
N PHE A 104 -15.62 -4.65 -6.30
CA PHE A 104 -15.84 -3.91 -5.06
C PHE A 104 -15.80 -4.84 -3.85
N THR A 105 -16.56 -5.95 -3.90
CA THR A 105 -16.61 -6.94 -2.82
C THR A 105 -15.22 -7.54 -2.55
N ARG A 106 -14.51 -7.92 -3.62
CA ARG A 106 -13.14 -8.44 -3.53
C ARG A 106 -12.15 -7.43 -2.94
N THR A 107 -12.24 -6.16 -3.36
CA THR A 107 -11.38 -5.07 -2.87
C THR A 107 -11.62 -4.81 -1.40
N LYS A 108 -12.89 -4.70 -0.99
CA LYS A 108 -13.29 -4.50 0.39
C LYS A 108 -12.78 -5.63 1.28
N ALA A 109 -13.00 -6.89 0.90
CA ALA A 109 -12.53 -8.04 1.65
C ALA A 109 -11.01 -8.00 1.85
N LEU A 110 -10.23 -7.76 0.79
CA LEU A 110 -8.77 -7.75 0.88
C LEU A 110 -8.25 -6.60 1.76
N ILE A 111 -8.82 -5.40 1.65
CA ILE A 111 -8.43 -4.26 2.51
C ILE A 111 -8.67 -4.60 3.98
N LEU A 112 -9.82 -5.20 4.30
CA LEU A 112 -10.15 -5.59 5.68
C LEU A 112 -9.23 -6.70 6.19
N ASP A 113 -8.95 -7.73 5.40
CA ASP A 113 -8.04 -8.82 5.78
C ASP A 113 -6.63 -8.29 6.07
N VAL A 114 -6.14 -7.37 5.23
CA VAL A 114 -4.84 -6.73 5.42
C VAL A 114 -4.88 -5.80 6.64
N TYR A 115 -5.94 -5.01 6.83
CA TYR A 115 -6.09 -4.15 8.00
C TYR A 115 -5.99 -4.97 9.29
N ASP A 116 -6.69 -6.11 9.35
CA ASP A 116 -6.70 -7.01 10.50
C ASP A 116 -5.31 -7.65 10.72
N ALA A 117 -4.60 -7.98 9.64
CA ALA A 117 -3.23 -8.49 9.72
C ALA A 117 -2.21 -7.43 10.21
N LEU A 118 -2.34 -6.17 9.78
CA LEU A 118 -1.51 -5.06 10.27
C LEU A 118 -1.80 -4.79 11.76
N ALA A 119 -3.08 -4.80 12.16
CA ALA A 119 -3.48 -4.64 13.56
C ALA A 119 -2.85 -5.72 14.44
N ARG A 120 -2.91 -6.99 13.99
CA ARG A 120 -2.29 -8.11 14.69
C ARG A 120 -0.76 -7.93 14.83
N ALA A 121 -0.08 -7.48 13.77
CA ALA A 121 1.36 -7.21 13.83
C ALA A 121 1.70 -6.11 14.86
N MET A 122 0.87 -5.06 14.94
CA MET A 122 1.01 -4.00 15.94
C MET A 122 0.80 -4.52 17.37
N GLU A 123 -0.14 -5.46 17.58
CA GLU A 123 -0.44 -6.06 18.88
C GLU A 123 0.62 -7.05 19.35
N THR A 124 1.11 -7.93 18.47
CA THR A 124 2.08 -8.98 18.81
C THR A 124 3.52 -8.49 18.78
N GLY A 125 3.80 -7.42 18.03
CA GLY A 125 5.15 -6.95 17.73
C GLY A 125 5.88 -7.82 16.69
N GLU A 126 5.22 -8.84 16.13
CA GLU A 126 5.76 -9.61 15.00
C GLU A 126 5.58 -8.78 13.72
N PRO A 127 6.62 -8.62 12.88
CA PRO A 127 6.51 -7.84 11.65
C PRO A 127 5.44 -8.38 10.71
N TYR A 128 4.65 -7.48 10.13
CA TYR A 128 3.69 -7.80 9.07
C TYR A 128 4.42 -8.36 7.85
N GLY A 129 4.09 -9.60 7.48
CA GLY A 129 4.50 -10.21 6.22
C GLY A 129 3.55 -9.83 5.09
N SER A 130 4.08 -9.29 4.00
CA SER A 130 3.27 -9.00 2.80
C SER A 130 2.61 -10.26 2.26
N ILE A 131 1.42 -10.09 1.69
CA ILE A 131 0.73 -11.17 0.95
C ILE A 131 1.42 -11.52 -0.38
N LEU A 132 2.41 -10.73 -0.79
CA LEU A 132 3.15 -10.90 -2.04
C LEU A 132 4.47 -11.64 -1.82
N ASP A 133 4.74 -12.58 -2.72
CA ASP A 133 6.03 -13.27 -2.87
C ASP A 133 6.49 -13.16 -4.33
N PRO A 134 7.65 -12.54 -4.63
CA PRO A 134 8.53 -11.81 -3.71
C PRO A 134 7.85 -10.55 -3.13
N PRO A 135 8.37 -9.98 -2.01
CA PRO A 135 7.76 -8.82 -1.36
C PRO A 135 7.74 -7.57 -2.27
N PRO A 136 6.95 -6.54 -1.92
CA PRO A 136 6.89 -5.29 -2.69
C PRO A 136 8.27 -4.65 -2.86
N GLY A 137 8.56 -4.16 -4.06
CA GLY A 137 9.86 -3.60 -4.45
C GLY A 137 10.84 -4.65 -5.02
N GLU A 138 10.56 -5.93 -4.79
CA GLU A 138 11.33 -7.06 -5.29
C GLU A 138 10.57 -7.86 -6.36
N GLY A 139 9.45 -7.34 -6.84
CA GLY A 139 8.65 -7.94 -7.91
C GLY A 139 9.41 -8.19 -9.23
N PRO A 140 8.83 -9.00 -10.13
CA PRO A 140 9.42 -9.28 -11.43
C PRO A 140 9.70 -8.02 -12.26
N ARG A 141 10.86 -7.96 -12.91
CA ARG A 141 11.31 -6.83 -13.72
C ARG A 141 11.60 -7.23 -15.15
N HIS A 142 11.54 -6.26 -16.05
CA HIS A 142 11.96 -6.47 -17.43
C HIS A 142 13.45 -6.85 -17.51
N PRO A 143 13.85 -7.69 -18.48
CA PRO A 143 15.26 -8.07 -18.64
C PRO A 143 16.11 -6.84 -18.97
N ALA A 144 17.36 -6.82 -18.47
CA ALA A 144 18.36 -5.86 -18.93
C ALA A 144 18.61 -6.08 -20.43
N GLN A 145 18.64 -4.98 -21.19
CA GLN A 145 18.90 -5.02 -22.64
C GLN A 145 20.38 -5.29 -22.94
#